data_AF-A0A943GLM3-F1
#
_entry.id   AF-A0A943GLM3-F1
#
_cell.length_a   1.000
_cell.length_b   1.000
_cell.length_c   1.000
_cell.angle_alpha   90.00
_cell.angle_beta   90.00
_cell.angle_gamma   90.00
#
_symmetry.space_group_name_H-M   'P 1'
#
loop_
_entity.id
_entity.type
_entity.pdbx_description
1 polymer ?
#
loop_
_entity_poly.entity_id
_entity_poly.type
_entity_poly.pdbx_seq_one_letter_code
_entity_poly.pdbx_strand_id
1 'polypeptide(L)'
;MKKGEIYEGIIEKIEFSNKGKVTINGQTVVVKNGIPGQRIRFMINKKRGNRVEGRLLEVLEKSPLEIREPVCSIFPQCGGCMYQTMDYQAQLHMKESQIRELLDGALIRGGQVDAEGRPDYQFEKIKGSPQEFAYRNKMEFSFGDAEKGGPLTLGLHKKGSTYDVLDALDCKLVHEDMTRILQCVLEYSREKGFTYYHKMQHTGYLRHLLLRRGNTTGEILVNLVTTTQMAPDLAELVDRLLALKLEGKITGVLHILNDSLADTVQSDETRILYGQDYFYEEILGLRFKITPFSFFQPNSLGAEVLYQTARKYIGDTKDMTVFDLYSGTGTISQILASVAKKVIGVEIVEEAVEAARENAAENGIGNCEFIAGDVLKVLDEIEEKPDFIVLDPPRDGIHPKALPKILQYGVEHLVYISCKPTSLARDLEMFLANGYRVERCVCVDQFAQTVHVETIVLMQKKNS
;
A
#
# COMPACT_ATOMS: atom_id res chain seq x y z
N MET A 1 15.99 5.95 32.49
CA MET A 1 15.16 5.37 31.42
C MET A 1 14.41 4.15 31.94
N LYS A 2 13.19 4.38 32.40
CA LYS A 2 12.17 3.45 32.86
C LYS A 2 10.87 3.74 32.10
N LYS A 3 9.99 2.74 32.00
CA LYS A 3 8.67 2.91 31.39
C LYS A 3 7.88 4.00 32.14
N GLY A 4 7.23 4.89 31.42
CA GLY A 4 6.47 6.02 31.95
C GLY A 4 7.28 7.31 32.13
N GLU A 5 8.62 7.25 32.14
CA GLU A 5 9.45 8.46 32.19
C GLU A 5 9.30 9.28 30.90
N ILE A 6 9.25 10.60 31.05
CA ILE A 6 9.15 11.57 29.96
C ILE A 6 10.52 12.20 29.73
N TYR A 7 10.88 12.34 28.46
CA TYR A 7 12.12 12.96 28.01
C TYR A 7 11.84 13.94 26.87
N GLU A 8 12.76 14.90 26.71
CA GLU A 8 12.82 15.77 25.54
C GLU A 8 14.12 15.49 24.78
N GLY A 9 14.08 15.57 23.45
CA GLY A 9 15.25 15.36 22.61
C GLY A 9 14.97 15.67 21.14
N ILE A 10 16.02 15.67 20.33
CA ILE A 10 15.95 15.95 18.90
C ILE A 10 15.95 14.62 18.13
N ILE A 11 15.09 14.51 17.12
CA ILE A 11 15.13 13.40 16.18
C ILE A 11 16.34 13.61 15.26
N GLU A 12 17.38 12.80 15.43
CA GLU A 12 18.64 12.91 14.68
C GLU A 12 18.48 12.37 13.26
N LYS A 13 17.81 11.22 13.12
CA LYS A 13 17.48 10.60 11.83
C LYS A 13 16.21 9.76 11.92
N ILE A 14 15.64 9.42 10.77
CA ILE A 14 14.53 8.48 10.65
C ILE A 14 15.00 7.27 9.85
N GLU A 15 14.86 6.07 10.41
CA GLU A 15 15.07 4.80 9.69
C GLU A 15 13.74 4.25 9.17
N PHE A 16 13.78 3.40 8.14
CA PHE A 16 12.58 2.75 7.62
C PHE A 16 11.97 1.73 8.63
N SER A 17 10.65 1.64 8.80
CA SER A 17 9.59 2.53 8.34
C SER A 17 9.25 3.55 9.45
N ASN A 18 9.75 4.78 9.32
CA ASN A 18 9.46 5.90 10.22
C ASN A 18 9.89 5.72 11.70
N LYS A 19 11.09 5.18 11.93
CA LYS A 19 11.70 4.99 13.25
C LYS A 19 12.70 6.12 13.53
N GLY A 20 12.24 7.16 14.23
CA GLY A 20 13.09 8.26 14.67
C GLY A 20 14.09 7.82 15.73
N LYS A 21 15.32 8.30 15.62
CA LYS A 21 16.40 8.06 16.56
C LYS A 21 16.64 9.32 17.36
N VAL A 22 16.54 9.19 18.68
CA VAL A 22 16.83 10.25 19.65
C VAL A 22 17.88 9.72 20.61
N THR A 23 18.95 10.45 20.83
CA THR A 23 20.00 10.05 21.79
C THR A 23 19.80 10.80 23.10
N ILE A 24 19.61 10.05 24.20
CA ILE A 24 19.51 10.60 25.56
C ILE A 24 20.59 9.96 26.43
N ASN A 25 21.50 10.76 27.00
CA ASN A 25 22.58 10.30 27.88
C ASN A 25 23.37 9.11 27.28
N GLY A 26 23.68 9.17 25.98
CA GLY A 26 24.39 8.11 25.25
C GLY A 26 23.56 6.88 24.88
N GLN A 27 22.27 6.83 25.23
CA GLN A 27 21.35 5.76 24.85
C GLN A 27 20.43 6.20 23.72
N THR A 28 20.42 5.46 22.61
CA THR A 28 19.47 5.67 21.53
C THR A 28 18.07 5.16 21.91
N VAL A 29 17.06 6.00 21.70
CA VAL A 29 15.64 5.69 21.83
C VAL A 29 14.98 5.77 20.46
N VAL A 30 14.14 4.78 20.15
CA VAL A 30 13.33 4.79 18.94
C VAL A 30 11.99 5.47 19.22
N VAL A 31 11.71 6.57 18.54
CA VAL A 31 10.42 7.28 18.60
C VAL A 31 9.82 7.36 17.20
N LYS A 32 8.63 6.80 17.01
CA LYS A 32 7.93 6.82 15.72
C LYS A 32 7.19 8.14 15.50
N ASN A 33 6.83 8.40 14.24
CA ASN A 33 5.96 9.52 13.84
C ASN A 33 6.58 10.91 14.01
N GLY A 34 7.87 11.06 13.71
CA GLY A 34 8.49 12.38 13.65
C GLY A 34 9.29 12.60 12.36
N ILE A 35 9.94 13.75 12.28
CA ILE A 35 10.75 14.22 11.15
C ILE A 35 12.16 14.56 11.69
N PRO A 36 13.25 14.26 10.96
CA PRO A 36 14.60 14.63 11.42
C PRO A 36 14.70 16.13 11.70
N GLY A 37 15.33 16.51 12.81
CA GLY A 37 15.45 17.89 13.28
C GLY A 37 14.31 18.37 14.18
N GLN A 38 13.22 17.63 14.34
CA GLN A 38 12.18 17.99 15.32
C GLN A 38 12.70 17.84 16.74
N ARG A 39 12.46 18.85 17.59
CA ARG A 39 12.56 18.70 19.06
C ARG A 39 11.23 18.18 19.59
N ILE A 40 11.28 17.05 20.27
CA ILE A 40 10.07 16.34 20.69
C ILE A 40 10.07 16.05 22.18
N ARG A 41 8.86 15.95 22.74
CA ARG A 41 8.60 15.34 24.04
C ARG A 41 8.04 13.95 23.83
N PHE A 42 8.60 12.95 24.50
CA PHE A 42 8.17 11.56 24.37
C PHE A 42 8.22 10.81 25.70
N MET A 43 7.38 9.77 25.81
CA MET A 43 7.30 8.90 26.99
C MET A 43 7.85 7.52 26.66
N ILE A 44 8.71 6.97 27.52
CA ILE A 44 9.19 5.60 27.35
C ILE A 44 8.04 4.62 27.54
N ASN A 45 7.68 3.87 26.50
CA ASN A 45 6.62 2.85 26.55
C ASN A 45 7.19 1.42 26.58
N LYS A 46 8.43 1.21 26.15
CA LYS A 46 9.10 -0.10 26.13
C LYS A 46 10.59 0.02 26.40
N LYS A 47 11.11 -0.86 27.26
CA LYS A 47 12.54 -1.06 27.50
C LYS A 47 12.83 -2.56 27.64
N ARG A 48 13.69 -3.09 26.77
CA ARG A 48 14.18 -4.49 26.82
C ARG A 48 15.66 -4.52 26.44
N GLY A 49 16.54 -4.73 27.42
CA GLY A 49 17.99 -4.58 27.23
C GLY A 49 18.34 -3.19 26.70
N ASN A 50 19.11 -3.13 25.61
CA ASN A 50 19.50 -1.89 24.93
C ASN A 50 18.40 -1.31 24.02
N ARG A 51 17.31 -2.05 23.79
CA ARG A 51 16.20 -1.58 22.96
C ARG A 51 15.24 -0.75 23.81
N VAL A 52 15.23 0.56 23.56
CA VAL A 52 14.34 1.52 24.19
C VAL A 52 13.44 2.14 23.12
N GLU A 53 12.12 2.13 23.37
CA GLU A 53 11.14 2.78 22.49
C GLU A 53 10.34 3.81 23.29
N GLY A 54 10.05 4.92 22.63
CA GLY A 54 9.24 6.02 23.14
C GLY A 54 7.99 6.25 22.29
N ARG A 55 6.92 6.71 22.94
CA ARG A 55 5.73 7.25 22.31
C ARG A 55 5.87 8.78 22.25
N LEU A 56 5.81 9.34 21.04
CA LEU A 56 5.73 10.78 20.83
C LEU A 56 4.50 11.34 21.57
N LEU A 57 4.71 12.37 22.38
CA LEU A 57 3.64 13.11 23.05
C LEU A 57 3.38 14.44 22.34
N GLU A 58 4.45 15.16 22.00
CA GLU A 58 4.36 16.53 21.49
C GLU A 58 5.59 16.85 20.64
N VAL A 59 5.38 17.63 19.56
CA VAL A 59 6.46 18.27 18.80
C VAL A 59 6.62 19.68 19.38
N LEU A 60 7.74 19.91 20.06
CA LEU A 60 8.04 21.17 20.74
C LEU A 60 8.59 22.21 19.76
N GLU A 61 9.40 21.78 18.79
CA GLU A 61 9.91 22.61 17.69
C GLU A 61 9.86 21.82 16.38
N LYS A 62 9.35 22.48 15.33
CA LYS A 62 9.27 21.94 13.97
C LYS A 62 10.68 21.72 13.40
N SER A 63 10.81 20.73 12.53
CA SER A 63 12.04 20.52 11.75
C SER A 63 12.23 21.65 10.74
N PRO A 64 13.48 22.01 10.40
CA PRO A 64 13.78 22.89 9.26
C PRO A 64 13.24 22.38 7.91
N LEU A 65 12.95 21.08 7.80
CA LEU A 65 12.35 20.48 6.61
C LEU A 65 10.85 20.78 6.49
N GLU A 66 10.21 21.22 7.56
CA GLU A 66 8.76 21.51 7.62
C GLU A 66 8.46 22.93 7.13
N ILE A 67 8.64 23.14 5.83
CA ILE A 67 8.51 24.47 5.19
C ILE A 67 7.12 24.76 4.61
N ARG A 68 6.20 23.77 4.59
CA ARG A 68 4.84 23.92 4.06
C ARG A 68 3.82 23.91 5.19
N GLU A 69 2.73 24.66 5.00
CA GLU A 69 1.54 24.49 5.82
C GLU A 69 0.72 23.28 5.35
N PRO A 70 0.10 22.52 6.27
CA PRO A 70 -0.71 21.37 5.89
C PRO A 70 -1.97 21.81 5.15
N VAL A 71 -2.38 21.03 4.16
CA VAL A 71 -3.54 21.31 3.30
C VAL A 71 -4.80 20.57 3.73
N CYS A 72 -4.70 19.66 4.71
CA CYS A 72 -5.79 18.87 5.25
C CYS A 72 -6.11 19.29 6.69
N SER A 73 -7.39 19.51 6.98
CA SER A 73 -7.89 20.05 8.25
C SER A 73 -7.55 19.20 9.48
N ILE A 74 -7.37 17.89 9.31
CA ILE A 74 -7.11 16.92 10.40
C ILE A 74 -5.64 16.47 10.49
N PHE A 75 -4.72 17.09 9.72
CA PHE A 75 -3.29 16.86 9.88
C PHE A 75 -2.77 17.60 11.14
N PRO A 76 -1.85 17.02 11.96
CA PRO A 76 -1.14 15.74 11.81
C PRO A 76 -1.82 14.55 12.51
N GLN A 77 -3.03 14.75 13.03
CA GLN A 77 -3.73 13.78 13.90
C GLN A 77 -4.18 12.53 13.13
N CYS A 78 -4.61 12.69 11.88
CA CYS A 78 -5.00 11.58 11.01
C CYS A 78 -3.85 10.59 10.78
N GLY A 79 -4.15 9.29 10.80
CA GLY A 79 -3.19 8.23 10.47
C GLY A 79 -2.82 8.13 8.99
N GLY A 80 -3.52 8.82 8.09
CA GLY A 80 -3.35 8.70 6.64
C GLY A 80 -2.11 9.39 6.07
N CYS A 81 -1.63 10.48 6.70
CA CYS A 81 -0.50 11.28 6.20
C CYS A 81 0.57 11.50 7.29
N MET A 82 1.82 11.63 6.85
CA MET A 82 2.96 11.90 7.72
C MET A 82 3.72 13.17 7.32
N TYR A 83 3.79 13.51 6.03
CA TYR A 83 4.78 14.49 5.54
C TYR A 83 4.20 15.73 4.87
N GLN A 84 2.91 16.08 5.10
CA GLN A 84 2.30 17.24 4.43
C GLN A 84 3.05 18.57 4.67
N THR A 85 3.69 18.72 5.83
CA THR A 85 4.47 19.92 6.18
C THR A 85 5.85 19.97 5.50
N MET A 86 6.34 18.86 4.96
CA MET A 86 7.62 18.82 4.26
C MET A 86 7.45 19.12 2.78
N ASP A 87 8.41 19.84 2.17
CA ASP A 87 8.51 19.91 0.71
C ASP A 87 8.62 18.52 0.08
N TYR A 88 7.99 18.32 -1.07
CA TYR A 88 7.90 17.00 -1.68
C TYR A 88 9.27 16.43 -2.08
N GLN A 89 10.21 17.25 -2.56
CA GLN A 89 11.56 16.77 -2.87
C GLN A 89 12.31 16.34 -1.60
N ALA A 90 12.08 17.02 -0.48
CA ALA A 90 12.62 16.59 0.81
C ALA A 90 12.03 15.25 1.27
N GLN A 91 10.74 14.98 0.99
CA GLN A 91 10.14 13.67 1.25
C GLN A 91 10.80 12.57 0.43
N LEU A 92 10.96 12.80 -0.87
CA LEU A 92 11.61 11.86 -1.79
C LEU A 92 13.04 11.58 -1.36
N HIS A 93 13.84 12.61 -1.05
CA HIS A 93 15.21 12.45 -0.60
C HIS A 93 15.32 11.67 0.72
N MET A 94 14.43 11.95 1.68
CA MET A 94 14.39 11.23 2.95
C MET A 94 14.00 9.76 2.75
N LYS A 95 12.99 9.49 1.92
CA LYS A 95 12.57 8.13 1.54
C LYS A 95 13.71 7.37 0.87
N GLU A 96 14.37 8.00 -0.12
CA GLU A 96 15.52 7.42 -0.83
C GLU A 96 16.64 7.05 0.13
N SER A 97 17.03 7.97 1.02
CA SER A 97 18.11 7.75 1.98
C SER A 97 17.79 6.59 2.94
N GLN A 98 16.54 6.50 3.39
CA GLN A 98 16.07 5.40 4.26
C GLN A 98 16.16 4.03 3.58
N ILE A 99 15.77 3.94 2.30
CA ILE A 99 15.81 2.68 1.58
C ILE A 99 17.25 2.32 1.23
N ARG A 100 18.05 3.28 0.78
CA ARG A 100 19.46 3.09 0.47
C ARG A 100 20.24 2.58 1.68
N GLU A 101 20.15 3.23 2.85
CA GLU A 101 20.84 2.78 4.08
C GLU A 101 20.45 1.34 4.47
N LEU A 102 19.18 0.99 4.30
CA LEU A 102 18.67 -0.34 4.59
C LEU A 102 19.23 -1.41 3.65
N LEU A 103 19.22 -1.14 2.34
CA LEU A 103 19.72 -2.06 1.32
C LEU A 103 21.25 -2.17 1.37
N ASP A 104 21.96 -1.06 1.52
CA ASP A 104 23.41 -1.01 1.70
C ASP A 104 23.84 -1.95 2.84
N GLY A 105 23.13 -1.90 3.97
CA GLY A 105 23.37 -2.80 5.09
C GLY A 105 23.17 -4.28 4.73
N ALA A 106 22.16 -4.62 3.93
CA ALA A 106 21.91 -5.99 3.48
C ALA A 106 22.98 -6.47 2.47
N LEU A 107 23.36 -5.62 1.53
CA LEU A 107 24.39 -5.93 0.52
C LEU A 107 25.76 -6.14 1.17
N ILE A 108 26.14 -5.30 2.13
CA ILE A 108 27.39 -5.45 2.90
C ILE A 108 27.37 -6.77 3.68
N ARG A 109 26.28 -7.09 4.38
CA ARG A 109 26.15 -8.37 5.12
C ARG A 109 26.18 -9.58 4.18
N GLY A 110 25.61 -9.46 2.99
CA GLY A 110 25.63 -10.48 1.95
C GLY A 110 26.92 -10.50 1.12
N GLY A 111 27.91 -9.67 1.42
CA GLY A 111 29.22 -9.66 0.77
C GLY A 111 29.24 -9.08 -0.65
N GLN A 112 28.23 -8.33 -1.06
CA GLN A 112 28.23 -7.61 -2.33
C GLN A 112 28.81 -6.21 -2.12
N VAL A 113 30.14 -6.13 -2.17
CA VAL A 113 30.89 -4.89 -1.97
C VAL A 113 31.99 -4.71 -3.01
N ASP A 114 32.35 -3.45 -3.27
CA ASP A 114 33.49 -3.05 -4.08
C ASP A 114 34.82 -3.26 -3.33
N ALA A 115 35.94 -2.88 -3.95
CA ALA A 115 37.28 -3.03 -3.38
C ALA A 115 37.48 -2.22 -2.08
N GLU A 116 36.67 -1.19 -1.83
CA GLU A 116 36.69 -0.37 -0.63
C GLU A 116 35.68 -0.82 0.44
N GLY A 117 34.96 -1.93 0.21
CA GLY A 117 33.96 -2.45 1.14
C GLY A 117 32.63 -1.71 1.11
N ARG A 118 32.37 -0.89 0.08
CA ARG A 118 31.10 -0.19 -0.11
C ARG A 118 30.16 -1.05 -0.96
N PRO A 119 28.82 -0.91 -0.81
CA PRO A 119 27.87 -1.69 -1.62
C PRO A 119 28.11 -1.53 -3.13
N ASP A 120 28.26 -2.64 -3.86
CA ASP A 120 28.51 -2.63 -5.31
C ASP A 120 27.22 -2.82 -6.12
N TYR A 121 26.49 -1.74 -6.38
CA TYR A 121 25.27 -1.75 -7.20
C TYR A 121 24.89 -0.34 -7.65
N GLN A 122 24.02 -0.25 -8.65
CA GLN A 122 23.47 1.03 -9.10
C GLN A 122 22.15 1.34 -8.36
N PHE A 123 22.22 2.27 -7.40
CA PHE A 123 21.01 2.87 -6.82
C PHE A 123 20.57 4.09 -7.64
N GLU A 124 19.44 3.99 -8.33
CA GLU A 124 18.86 5.07 -9.13
C GLU A 124 18.07 6.05 -8.26
N LYS A 125 17.98 7.30 -8.73
CA LYS A 125 17.18 8.33 -8.08
C LYS A 125 15.72 7.88 -7.94
N ILE A 126 15.13 8.07 -6.76
CA ILE A 126 13.72 7.80 -6.50
C ILE A 126 12.81 8.53 -7.50
N LYS A 127 11.80 7.83 -8.00
CA LYS A 127 10.77 8.37 -8.88
C LYS A 127 9.59 8.83 -8.05
N GLY A 128 9.25 10.12 -8.17
CA GLY A 128 8.07 10.68 -7.50
C GLY A 128 6.76 10.18 -8.09
N SER A 129 5.70 10.24 -7.28
CA SER A 129 4.32 10.13 -7.76
C SER A 129 4.05 11.23 -8.77
N PRO A 130 3.37 10.95 -9.90
CA PRO A 130 2.90 12.01 -10.80
C PRO A 130 1.96 13.02 -10.12
N GLN A 131 1.30 12.61 -9.04
CA GLN A 131 0.42 13.46 -8.23
C GLN A 131 0.73 13.31 -6.73
N GLU A 132 0.92 14.43 -6.04
CA GLU A 132 1.13 14.46 -4.59
C GLU A 132 -0.14 14.20 -3.77
N PHE A 133 -1.30 14.53 -4.33
CA PHE A 133 -2.63 14.54 -3.74
C PHE A 133 -3.66 14.05 -4.76
N ALA A 134 -4.85 13.70 -4.30
CA ALA A 134 -5.95 13.16 -5.11
C ALA A 134 -5.59 11.91 -5.95
N TYR A 135 -4.50 11.21 -5.61
CA TYR A 135 -4.03 10.05 -6.37
C TYR A 135 -4.76 8.76 -5.99
N ARG A 136 -5.39 8.68 -4.81
CA ARG A 136 -5.97 7.44 -4.30
C ARG A 136 -7.30 7.11 -4.98
N ASN A 137 -7.29 6.02 -5.74
CA ASN A 137 -8.46 5.47 -6.43
C ASN A 137 -9.32 4.54 -5.55
N LYS A 138 -8.84 4.19 -4.35
CA LYS A 138 -9.53 3.35 -3.35
C LYS A 138 -9.33 3.90 -1.96
N MET A 139 -10.43 4.10 -1.24
CA MET A 139 -10.42 4.36 0.20
C MET A 139 -11.51 3.61 0.94
N GLU A 140 -11.13 3.01 2.05
CA GLU A 140 -12.00 2.51 3.09
C GLU A 140 -12.03 3.51 4.25
N PHE A 141 -13.19 4.12 4.46
CA PHE A 141 -13.46 5.01 5.59
C PHE A 141 -14.23 4.25 6.67
N SER A 142 -13.86 4.43 7.93
CA SER A 142 -14.54 3.80 9.06
C SER A 142 -15.61 4.73 9.60
N PHE A 143 -16.75 4.16 10.00
CA PHE A 143 -17.67 4.85 10.92
C PHE A 143 -17.19 4.69 12.36
N GLY A 144 -17.36 5.71 13.19
CA GLY A 144 -16.92 5.66 14.58
C GLY A 144 -17.30 6.90 15.37
N ASP A 145 -16.49 7.20 16.39
CA ASP A 145 -16.48 8.47 17.09
C ASP A 145 -15.03 8.96 17.24
N ALA A 146 -14.84 10.29 17.31
CA ALA A 146 -13.50 10.86 17.55
C ALA A 146 -13.06 10.71 19.02
N GLU A 147 -14.05 10.61 19.90
CA GLU A 147 -13.93 10.40 21.33
C GLU A 147 -15.12 9.55 21.79
N LYS A 148 -14.90 8.66 22.76
CA LYS A 148 -15.90 7.68 23.19
C LYS A 148 -17.25 8.31 23.52
N GLY A 149 -18.29 7.92 22.78
CA GLY A 149 -19.66 8.42 22.98
C GLY A 149 -19.91 9.80 22.38
N GLY A 150 -18.96 10.32 21.59
CA GLY A 150 -19.12 11.53 20.80
C GLY A 150 -20.06 11.33 19.60
N PRO A 151 -20.22 12.36 18.76
CA PRO A 151 -21.05 12.27 17.56
C PRO A 151 -20.48 11.23 16.58
N LEU A 152 -21.37 10.62 15.79
CA LEU A 152 -20.99 9.72 14.70
C LEU A 152 -20.02 10.44 13.75
N THR A 153 -18.85 9.85 13.53
CA THR A 153 -17.86 10.29 12.55
C THR A 153 -17.74 9.29 11.41
N LEU A 154 -17.26 9.77 10.26
CA LEU A 154 -16.93 8.95 9.11
C LEU A 154 -15.62 9.43 8.49
N GLY A 155 -14.59 8.58 8.57
CA GLY A 155 -13.28 8.94 8.06
C GLY A 155 -12.18 7.96 8.42
N LEU A 156 -11.09 8.46 9.01
CA LEU A 156 -9.86 7.69 9.23
C LEU A 156 -9.45 7.69 10.70
N HIS A 157 -8.79 6.60 11.11
CA HIS A 157 -8.30 6.47 12.47
C HIS A 157 -7.24 7.52 12.83
N LYS A 158 -7.31 8.01 14.07
CA LYS A 158 -6.29 8.88 14.67
C LYS A 158 -4.96 8.12 14.78
N LYS A 159 -3.86 8.80 14.51
CA LYS A 159 -2.51 8.23 14.55
C LYS A 159 -2.22 7.64 15.94
N GLY A 160 -1.92 6.34 15.96
CA GLY A 160 -1.66 5.60 17.20
C GLY A 160 -2.92 5.17 17.97
N SER A 161 -4.10 5.32 17.40
CA SER A 161 -5.37 4.79 17.90
C SER A 161 -6.01 3.88 16.85
N THR A 162 -6.69 2.83 17.31
CA THR A 162 -7.50 1.91 16.47
C THR A 162 -9.00 2.08 16.73
N TYR A 163 -9.36 2.99 17.62
CA TYR A 163 -10.74 3.23 18.06
C TYR A 163 -11.23 4.59 17.59
N ASP A 164 -10.42 5.63 17.81
CA ASP A 164 -10.81 7.00 17.50
C ASP A 164 -10.80 7.22 15.98
N VAL A 165 -11.94 7.63 15.43
CA VAL A 165 -12.16 7.93 14.01
C VAL A 165 -12.41 9.42 13.84
N LEU A 166 -11.58 10.07 13.00
CA LEU A 166 -11.71 11.48 12.66
C LEU A 166 -12.51 11.64 11.37
N ASP A 167 -13.38 12.64 11.32
CA ASP A 167 -14.08 13.05 10.09
C ASP A 167 -13.06 13.46 9.03
N ALA A 168 -13.06 12.75 7.89
CA ALA A 168 -12.08 12.93 6.81
C ALA A 168 -12.68 13.68 5.61
N LEU A 169 -13.59 14.63 5.88
CA LEU A 169 -14.43 15.30 4.88
C LEU A 169 -13.65 16.17 3.88
N ASP A 170 -12.38 16.49 4.16
CA ASP A 170 -11.49 17.21 3.24
C ASP A 170 -10.21 16.42 2.90
N CYS A 171 -10.26 15.09 2.99
CA CYS A 171 -9.11 14.21 2.73
C CYS A 171 -8.46 14.50 1.37
N LYS A 172 -7.23 15.04 1.41
CA LYS A 172 -6.49 15.44 0.20
C LYS A 172 -5.84 14.28 -0.55
N LEU A 173 -5.92 13.05 -0.04
CA LEU A 173 -5.37 11.88 -0.75
C LEU A 173 -6.29 11.36 -1.86
N VAL A 174 -7.59 11.65 -1.78
CA VAL A 174 -8.62 11.20 -2.74
C VAL A 174 -9.13 12.37 -3.57
N HIS A 175 -9.80 12.07 -4.68
CA HIS A 175 -10.51 13.06 -5.48
C HIS A 175 -11.67 13.70 -4.68
N GLU A 176 -12.02 14.95 -4.98
CA GLU A 176 -13.07 15.70 -4.27
C GLU A 176 -14.45 15.02 -4.38
N ASP A 177 -14.71 14.28 -5.46
CA ASP A 177 -15.93 13.49 -5.60
C ASP A 177 -16.11 12.51 -4.44
N MET A 178 -15.03 11.85 -4.01
CA MET A 178 -15.07 10.88 -2.92
C MET A 178 -15.36 11.58 -1.58
N THR A 179 -14.84 12.78 -1.35
CA THR A 179 -15.15 13.55 -0.13
C THR A 179 -16.58 14.09 -0.11
N ARG A 180 -17.15 14.47 -1.27
CA ARG A 180 -18.57 14.84 -1.38
C ARG A 180 -19.50 13.67 -1.08
N ILE A 181 -19.17 12.49 -1.60
CA ILE A 181 -19.89 11.25 -1.29
C ILE A 181 -19.77 10.91 0.20
N LEU A 182 -18.57 11.00 0.77
CA LEU A 182 -18.32 10.78 2.20
C LEU A 182 -19.22 11.67 3.07
N GLN A 183 -19.27 12.97 2.76
CA GLN A 183 -20.10 13.94 3.46
C GLN A 183 -21.59 13.61 3.35
N CYS A 184 -22.08 13.31 2.15
CA CYS A 184 -23.48 12.93 1.91
C CYS A 184 -23.91 11.71 2.74
N VAL A 185 -23.07 10.66 2.77
CA VAL A 185 -23.32 9.44 3.53
C VAL A 185 -23.34 9.72 5.03
N LEU A 186 -22.41 10.54 5.54
CA LEU A 186 -22.34 10.90 6.95
C LEU A 186 -23.57 11.71 7.39
N GLU A 187 -23.95 12.72 6.61
CA GLU A 187 -25.13 13.56 6.88
C GLU A 187 -26.41 12.72 6.90
N TYR A 188 -26.63 11.89 5.88
CA TYR A 188 -27.74 10.95 5.84
C TYR A 188 -27.78 10.02 7.07
N SER A 189 -26.63 9.44 7.43
CA SER A 189 -26.53 8.52 8.57
C SER A 189 -26.88 9.20 9.90
N ARG A 190 -26.45 10.46 10.08
CA ARG A 190 -26.77 11.28 11.25
C ARG A 190 -28.26 11.63 11.28
N GLU A 191 -28.86 12.03 10.16
CA GLU A 191 -30.29 12.35 10.06
C GLU A 191 -31.19 11.14 10.37
N LYS A 192 -30.79 9.93 9.93
CA LYS A 192 -31.51 8.68 10.23
C LYS A 192 -31.26 8.13 11.64
N GLY A 193 -30.36 8.74 12.40
CA GLY A 193 -30.00 8.28 13.75
C GLY A 193 -29.31 6.92 13.76
N PHE A 194 -28.62 6.55 12.68
CA PHE A 194 -27.86 5.31 12.63
C PHE A 194 -26.64 5.35 13.54
N THR A 195 -26.31 4.21 14.13
CA THR A 195 -25.12 4.05 14.97
C THR A 195 -24.06 3.20 14.27
N TYR A 196 -22.80 3.45 14.63
CA TYR A 196 -21.68 2.65 14.14
C TYR A 196 -21.56 1.33 14.91
N TYR A 197 -20.84 0.38 14.34
CA TYR A 197 -20.58 -0.92 14.95
C TYR A 197 -19.49 -0.82 16.03
N HIS A 198 -19.87 -1.07 17.28
CA HIS A 198 -18.96 -1.12 18.41
C HIS A 198 -18.26 -2.47 18.48
N LYS A 199 -17.05 -2.56 17.90
CA LYS A 199 -16.24 -3.79 17.76
C LYS A 199 -16.11 -4.62 19.05
N MET A 200 -16.03 -3.98 20.22
CA MET A 200 -15.90 -4.69 21.50
C MET A 200 -17.22 -5.26 22.04
N GLN A 201 -18.34 -4.65 21.68
CA GLN A 201 -19.68 -5.06 22.14
C GLN A 201 -20.41 -5.91 21.10
N HIS A 202 -19.90 -5.93 19.86
CA HIS A 202 -20.52 -6.58 18.70
C HIS A 202 -21.95 -6.09 18.43
N THR A 203 -22.20 -4.80 18.68
CA THR A 203 -23.51 -4.15 18.51
C THR A 203 -23.39 -2.93 17.59
N GLY A 204 -24.46 -2.60 16.88
CA GLY A 204 -24.53 -1.45 15.99
C GLY A 204 -24.55 -1.83 14.50
N TYR A 205 -24.64 -0.83 13.63
CA TYR A 205 -25.01 -1.03 12.23
C TYR A 205 -23.89 -0.65 11.25
N LEU A 206 -23.49 0.63 11.22
CA LEU A 206 -22.56 1.14 10.22
C LEU A 206 -21.12 0.69 10.51
N ARG A 207 -20.43 0.10 9.54
CA ARG A 207 -19.03 -0.34 9.70
C ARG A 207 -18.07 0.54 8.92
N HIS A 208 -18.19 0.50 7.59
CA HIS A 208 -17.28 1.19 6.69
C HIS A 208 -18.03 1.78 5.50
N LEU A 209 -17.42 2.79 4.88
CA LEU A 209 -17.73 3.24 3.52
C LEU A 209 -16.50 2.99 2.66
N LEU A 210 -16.59 2.02 1.75
CA LEU A 210 -15.56 1.76 0.75
C LEU A 210 -15.90 2.51 -0.53
N LEU A 211 -15.05 3.46 -0.90
CA LEU A 211 -15.16 4.23 -2.13
C LEU A 211 -14.06 3.82 -3.10
N ARG A 212 -14.44 3.62 -4.36
CA ARG A 212 -13.50 3.45 -5.47
C ARG A 212 -13.84 4.43 -6.58
N ARG A 213 -12.82 5.03 -7.19
CA ARG A 213 -12.96 5.93 -8.34
C ARG A 213 -11.88 5.61 -9.37
N GLY A 214 -12.24 5.39 -10.62
CA GLY A 214 -11.27 5.30 -11.71
C GLY A 214 -10.57 6.64 -11.92
N ASN A 215 -9.24 6.63 -11.96
CA ASN A 215 -8.45 7.83 -12.22
C ASN A 215 -8.55 8.25 -13.69
N THR A 216 -8.67 7.31 -14.64
CA THR A 216 -8.79 7.63 -16.06
C THR A 216 -10.23 7.83 -16.51
N THR A 217 -11.18 7.10 -15.90
CA THR A 217 -12.60 7.12 -16.32
C THR A 217 -13.49 8.02 -15.48
N GLY A 218 -13.11 8.32 -14.23
CA GLY A 218 -13.97 9.02 -13.28
C GLY A 218 -15.18 8.20 -12.82
N GLU A 219 -15.28 6.91 -13.16
CA GLU A 219 -16.35 6.02 -12.71
C GLU A 219 -16.18 5.69 -11.22
N ILE A 220 -17.27 5.68 -10.45
CA ILE A 220 -17.25 5.57 -9.00
C ILE A 220 -18.16 4.42 -8.52
N LEU A 221 -17.61 3.59 -7.64
CA LEU A 221 -18.38 2.65 -6.83
C LEU A 221 -18.45 3.13 -5.39
N VAL A 222 -19.68 3.22 -4.88
CA VAL A 222 -20.00 3.54 -3.49
C VAL A 222 -20.43 2.27 -2.78
N ASN A 223 -19.70 1.85 -1.77
CA ASN A 223 -19.97 0.59 -1.07
C ASN A 223 -20.21 0.86 0.42
N LEU A 224 -21.47 0.85 0.84
CA LEU A 224 -21.84 0.98 2.24
C LEU A 224 -21.75 -0.40 2.92
N VAL A 225 -20.90 -0.52 3.94
CA VAL A 225 -20.68 -1.77 4.67
C VAL A 225 -21.35 -1.70 6.03
N THR A 226 -22.25 -2.63 6.32
CA THR A 226 -23.02 -2.68 7.57
C THR A 226 -23.11 -4.07 8.15
N THR A 227 -23.52 -4.19 9.40
CA THR A 227 -24.03 -5.46 9.96
C THR A 227 -25.46 -5.72 9.48
N THR A 228 -25.99 -6.90 9.82
CA THR A 228 -27.41 -7.25 9.60
C THR A 228 -28.33 -6.86 10.76
N GLN A 229 -27.82 -6.16 11.79
CA GLN A 229 -28.61 -5.78 12.97
C GLN A 229 -29.73 -4.76 12.68
N MET A 230 -29.65 -4.09 11.54
CA MET A 230 -30.73 -3.26 11.00
C MET A 230 -30.92 -3.58 9.50
N ALA A 231 -32.14 -3.37 9.01
CA ALA A 231 -32.47 -3.49 7.60
C ALA A 231 -33.33 -2.28 7.15
N PRO A 232 -32.80 -1.05 7.23
CA PRO A 232 -33.51 0.13 6.78
C PRO A 232 -33.63 0.16 5.24
N ASP A 233 -34.64 0.86 4.74
CA ASP A 233 -34.68 1.23 3.32
C ASP A 233 -33.59 2.29 3.04
N LEU A 234 -32.78 2.05 2.00
CA LEU A 234 -31.67 2.89 1.60
C LEU A 234 -31.95 3.65 0.29
N ALA A 235 -33.16 3.58 -0.26
CA ALA A 235 -33.54 4.28 -1.49
C ALA A 235 -33.25 5.79 -1.43
N GLU A 236 -33.58 6.45 -0.30
CA GLU A 236 -33.31 7.87 -0.13
C GLU A 236 -31.80 8.21 -0.17
N LEU A 237 -30.94 7.33 0.36
CA LEU A 237 -29.50 7.52 0.27
C LEU A 237 -29.03 7.45 -1.19
N VAL A 238 -29.54 6.48 -1.94
CA VAL A 238 -29.24 6.34 -3.37
C VAL A 238 -29.64 7.61 -4.13
N ASP A 239 -30.86 8.13 -3.91
CA ASP A 239 -31.33 9.36 -4.56
C ASP A 239 -30.43 10.56 -4.24
N ARG A 240 -30.04 10.73 -2.97
CA ARG A 240 -29.12 11.81 -2.55
C ARG A 240 -27.75 11.69 -3.21
N LEU A 241 -27.20 10.47 -3.29
CA LEU A 241 -25.91 10.21 -3.92
C LEU A 241 -25.94 10.53 -5.42
N LEU A 242 -27.00 10.13 -6.13
CA LEU A 242 -27.16 10.38 -7.57
C LEU A 242 -27.44 11.85 -7.89
N ALA A 243 -27.97 12.62 -6.92
CA ALA A 243 -28.17 14.06 -7.06
C ALA A 243 -26.90 14.91 -6.83
N LEU A 244 -25.80 14.31 -6.37
CA LEU A 244 -24.55 15.03 -6.14
C LEU A 244 -23.97 15.57 -7.45
N LYS A 245 -23.47 16.80 -7.41
CA LYS A 245 -22.68 17.38 -8.50
C LYS A 245 -21.24 16.88 -8.39
N LEU A 246 -20.94 15.83 -9.13
CA LEU A 246 -19.62 15.19 -9.20
C LEU A 246 -18.97 15.48 -10.56
N GLU A 247 -17.64 15.49 -10.60
CA GLU A 247 -16.89 15.46 -11.86
C GLU A 247 -17.00 14.08 -12.51
N GLY A 248 -16.82 13.03 -11.69
CA GLY A 248 -17.02 11.64 -12.09
C GLY A 248 -18.49 11.21 -12.12
N LYS A 249 -18.71 9.92 -12.34
CA LYS A 249 -20.05 9.31 -12.40
C LYS A 249 -20.14 8.12 -11.46
N ILE A 250 -21.16 8.09 -10.59
CA ILE A 250 -21.50 6.89 -9.83
C ILE A 250 -22.07 5.85 -10.80
N THR A 251 -21.36 4.75 -10.97
CA THR A 251 -21.80 3.60 -11.78
C THR A 251 -22.47 2.53 -10.92
N GLY A 252 -22.19 2.54 -9.61
CA GLY A 252 -22.70 1.55 -8.67
C GLY A 252 -22.87 2.09 -7.26
N VAL A 253 -24.00 1.76 -6.63
CA VAL A 253 -24.18 1.87 -5.17
C VAL A 253 -24.47 0.48 -4.64
N LEU A 254 -23.60 0.01 -3.75
CA LEU A 254 -23.62 -1.33 -3.19
C LEU A 254 -23.82 -1.27 -1.69
N HIS A 255 -24.59 -2.23 -1.18
CA HIS A 255 -24.76 -2.50 0.24
C HIS A 255 -24.15 -3.86 0.56
N ILE A 256 -23.06 -3.85 1.32
CA ILE A 256 -22.30 -5.03 1.70
C ILE A 256 -22.63 -5.37 3.15
N LEU A 257 -23.07 -6.59 3.40
CA LEU A 257 -23.32 -7.09 4.75
C LEU A 257 -22.07 -7.80 5.26
N ASN A 258 -21.68 -7.47 6.48
CA ASN A 258 -20.51 -8.00 7.16
C ASN A 258 -20.78 -8.16 8.66
N ASP A 259 -21.09 -9.37 9.08
CA ASP A 259 -21.29 -9.75 10.48
C ASP A 259 -20.03 -10.38 11.11
N SER A 260 -18.91 -10.40 10.37
CA SER A 260 -17.63 -10.88 10.88
C SER A 260 -17.19 -10.12 12.13
N LEU A 261 -16.65 -10.86 13.10
CA LEU A 261 -16.02 -10.29 14.30
C LEU A 261 -14.74 -9.53 13.96
N ALA A 262 -14.08 -9.89 12.86
CA ALA A 262 -12.91 -9.19 12.38
C ALA A 262 -13.29 -7.81 11.84
N ASP A 263 -12.38 -6.86 11.98
CA ASP A 263 -12.56 -5.48 11.50
C ASP A 263 -12.26 -5.31 10.00
N THR A 264 -12.06 -6.43 9.29
CA THR A 264 -11.82 -6.44 7.86
C THR A 264 -13.14 -6.33 7.11
N VAL A 265 -13.16 -5.54 6.04
CA VAL A 265 -14.29 -5.54 5.09
C VAL A 265 -14.32 -6.89 4.37
N GLN A 266 -15.34 -7.68 4.67
CA GLN A 266 -15.69 -8.93 4.02
C GLN A 266 -17.12 -8.78 3.48
N SER A 267 -17.46 -9.52 2.42
CA SER A 267 -18.85 -9.63 1.96
C SER A 267 -19.41 -10.98 2.34
N ASP A 268 -20.32 -10.98 3.31
CA ASP A 268 -21.20 -12.13 3.55
C ASP A 268 -22.36 -12.12 2.53
N GLU A 269 -22.82 -10.92 2.17
CA GLU A 269 -23.76 -10.65 1.07
C GLU A 269 -23.40 -9.30 0.42
N THR A 270 -23.60 -9.16 -0.90
CA THR A 270 -23.52 -7.88 -1.61
C THR A 270 -24.84 -7.64 -2.35
N ARG A 271 -25.50 -6.52 -2.06
CA ARG A 271 -26.72 -6.06 -2.73
C ARG A 271 -26.40 -4.86 -3.61
N ILE A 272 -26.79 -4.92 -4.87
CA ILE A 272 -26.71 -3.77 -5.78
C ILE A 272 -27.97 -2.93 -5.56
N LEU A 273 -27.80 -1.74 -4.99
CA LEU A 273 -28.90 -0.78 -4.79
C LEU A 273 -29.13 0.08 -6.05
N TYR A 274 -28.07 0.30 -6.84
CA TYR A 274 -28.13 1.03 -8.08
C TYR A 274 -27.00 0.61 -9.02
N GLY A 275 -27.31 0.52 -10.31
CA GLY A 275 -26.32 0.36 -11.39
C GLY A 275 -25.67 -1.02 -11.41
N GLN A 276 -24.35 -1.04 -11.32
CA GLN A 276 -23.52 -2.25 -11.45
C GLN A 276 -22.47 -2.33 -10.34
N ASP A 277 -21.80 -3.47 -10.19
CA ASP A 277 -20.79 -3.73 -9.17
C ASP A 277 -19.34 -3.61 -9.67
N TYR A 278 -19.14 -3.01 -10.84
CA TYR A 278 -17.81 -2.82 -11.40
C TYR A 278 -17.68 -1.50 -12.19
N PHE A 279 -16.44 -1.13 -12.48
CA PHE A 279 -16.10 -0.11 -13.45
C PHE A 279 -14.80 -0.50 -14.13
N TYR A 280 -14.35 0.26 -15.12
CA TYR A 280 -13.05 0.01 -15.76
C TYR A 280 -12.04 1.11 -15.43
N GLU A 281 -10.80 0.68 -15.25
CA GLU A 281 -9.63 1.56 -15.14
C GLU A 281 -8.63 1.21 -16.24
N GLU A 282 -7.91 2.20 -16.73
CA GLU A 282 -6.88 2.01 -17.75
C GLU A 282 -5.48 2.26 -17.16
N ILE A 283 -4.54 1.36 -17.47
CA ILE A 283 -3.13 1.49 -17.11
C ILE A 283 -2.30 1.03 -18.31
N LEU A 284 -1.40 1.90 -18.79
CA LEU A 284 -0.50 1.60 -19.92
C LEU A 284 -1.23 1.07 -21.18
N GLY A 285 -2.45 1.57 -21.44
CA GLY A 285 -3.27 1.19 -22.59
C GLY A 285 -4.01 -0.14 -22.45
N LEU A 286 -3.92 -0.80 -21.29
CA LEU A 286 -4.69 -1.98 -20.94
C LEU A 286 -5.87 -1.59 -20.04
N ARG A 287 -6.99 -2.27 -20.22
CA ARG A 287 -8.24 -2.02 -19.51
C ARG A 287 -8.49 -3.10 -18.47
N PHE A 288 -8.74 -2.71 -17.23
CA PHE A 288 -8.94 -3.63 -16.11
C PHE A 288 -10.31 -3.41 -15.49
N LYS A 289 -11.07 -4.51 -15.31
CA LYS A 289 -12.34 -4.52 -14.59
C LYS A 289 -12.08 -4.44 -13.09
N ILE A 290 -12.61 -3.40 -12.46
CA ILE A 290 -12.44 -3.11 -11.03
C ILE A 290 -13.75 -3.38 -10.30
N THR A 291 -13.70 -4.26 -9.30
CA THR A 291 -14.83 -4.59 -8.40
C THR A 291 -14.54 -4.06 -6.99
N PRO A 292 -15.47 -4.14 -6.03
CA PRO A 292 -15.25 -3.63 -4.67
C PRO A 292 -14.02 -4.27 -4.02
N PHE A 293 -13.89 -5.60 -4.16
CA PHE A 293 -12.88 -6.40 -3.47
C PHE A 293 -11.62 -6.67 -4.30
N SER A 294 -11.63 -6.48 -5.62
CA SER A 294 -10.45 -6.75 -6.43
C SER A 294 -9.26 -5.90 -5.98
N PHE A 295 -8.10 -6.53 -5.85
CA PHE A 295 -6.86 -5.81 -5.61
C PHE A 295 -6.46 -5.06 -6.88
N PHE A 296 -6.14 -3.79 -6.69
CA PHE A 296 -5.60 -2.92 -7.72
C PHE A 296 -4.74 -1.87 -7.04
N GLN A 297 -3.70 -1.40 -7.71
CA GLN A 297 -2.80 -0.40 -7.15
C GLN A 297 -3.58 0.87 -6.79
N PRO A 298 -3.49 1.38 -5.55
CA PRO A 298 -4.33 2.49 -5.10
C PRO A 298 -3.97 3.83 -5.75
N ASN A 299 -2.83 3.93 -6.43
CA ASN A 299 -2.37 5.09 -7.20
C ASN A 299 -2.12 4.64 -8.64
N SER A 300 -3.08 4.83 -9.54
CA SER A 300 -2.99 4.35 -10.93
C SER A 300 -1.81 4.98 -11.67
N LEU A 301 -1.58 6.28 -11.51
CA LEU A 301 -0.47 7.00 -12.17
C LEU A 301 0.89 6.62 -11.58
N GLY A 302 0.98 6.40 -10.27
CA GLY A 302 2.18 5.84 -9.63
C GLY A 302 2.46 4.42 -10.12
N ALA A 303 1.41 3.61 -10.30
CA ALA A 303 1.53 2.25 -10.80
C ALA A 303 2.06 2.22 -12.24
N GLU A 304 1.66 3.16 -13.10
CA GLU A 304 2.26 3.31 -14.43
C GLU A 304 3.77 3.55 -14.35
N VAL A 305 4.23 4.42 -13.44
CA VAL A 305 5.67 4.65 -13.22
C VAL A 305 6.36 3.38 -12.74
N LEU A 306 5.74 2.64 -11.81
CA LEU A 306 6.24 1.36 -11.29
C LEU A 306 6.39 0.33 -12.43
N TYR A 307 5.33 0.10 -13.19
CA TYR A 307 5.29 -0.93 -14.23
C TYR A 307 6.16 -0.58 -15.44
N GLN A 308 6.21 0.68 -15.87
CA GLN A 308 7.17 1.11 -16.90
C GLN A 308 8.61 0.90 -16.44
N THR A 309 8.88 1.05 -15.15
CA THR A 309 10.22 0.82 -14.58
C THR A 309 10.55 -0.67 -14.51
N ALA A 310 9.63 -1.50 -14.05
CA ALA A 310 9.79 -2.96 -14.06
C ALA A 310 10.02 -3.48 -15.48
N ARG A 311 9.22 -3.03 -16.46
CA ARG A 311 9.40 -3.36 -17.89
C ARG A 311 10.78 -2.98 -18.42
N LYS A 312 11.33 -1.82 -18.01
CA LYS A 312 12.69 -1.40 -18.38
C LYS A 312 13.79 -2.29 -17.78
N TYR A 313 13.57 -2.83 -16.58
CA TYR A 313 14.52 -3.76 -15.96
C TYR A 313 14.46 -5.15 -16.60
N ILE A 314 13.29 -5.58 -17.04
CA ILE A 314 13.09 -6.84 -17.75
C ILE A 314 13.71 -6.80 -19.15
N GLY A 315 13.58 -5.67 -19.86
CA GLY A 315 14.17 -5.50 -21.20
C GLY A 315 13.32 -6.08 -22.33
N ASP A 316 13.96 -6.43 -23.45
CA ASP A 316 13.29 -7.15 -24.55
C ASP A 316 13.40 -8.66 -24.30
N THR A 317 12.27 -9.29 -23.99
CA THR A 317 12.17 -10.70 -23.59
C THR A 317 11.28 -11.50 -24.54
N LYS A 318 11.16 -11.06 -25.80
CA LYS A 318 10.17 -11.59 -26.77
C LYS A 318 10.18 -13.11 -26.94
N ASP A 319 11.31 -13.77 -26.69
CA ASP A 319 11.47 -15.22 -26.80
C ASP A 319 11.44 -15.95 -25.45
N MET A 320 11.31 -15.21 -24.34
CA MET A 320 11.39 -15.73 -22.97
C MET A 320 10.03 -16.09 -22.37
N THR A 321 10.05 -17.13 -21.55
CA THR A 321 8.97 -17.46 -20.63
C THR A 321 9.20 -16.74 -19.30
N VAL A 322 8.25 -15.91 -18.89
CA VAL A 322 8.33 -15.12 -17.66
C VAL A 322 7.39 -15.69 -16.62
N PHE A 323 7.89 -15.94 -15.41
CA PHE A 323 7.01 -16.23 -14.27
C PHE A 323 6.73 -14.94 -13.50
N ASP A 324 5.46 -14.64 -13.28
CA ASP A 324 4.98 -13.56 -12.42
C ASP A 324 4.44 -14.21 -11.13
N LEU A 325 5.27 -14.28 -10.10
CA LEU A 325 4.90 -14.92 -8.85
C LEU A 325 4.27 -13.88 -7.92
N TYR A 326 3.14 -14.27 -7.30
CA TYR A 326 2.25 -13.38 -6.55
C TYR A 326 1.54 -12.38 -7.47
N SER A 327 1.05 -12.86 -8.61
CA SER A 327 0.57 -12.02 -9.72
C SER A 327 -0.69 -11.21 -9.41
N GLY A 328 -1.40 -11.49 -8.32
CA GLY A 328 -2.67 -10.85 -8.00
C GLY A 328 -3.68 -10.98 -9.14
N THR A 329 -4.26 -9.85 -9.55
CA THR A 329 -5.19 -9.76 -10.70
C THR A 329 -4.50 -9.74 -12.06
N GLY A 330 -3.21 -10.10 -12.11
CA GLY A 330 -2.44 -10.26 -13.35
C GLY A 330 -2.05 -8.96 -14.03
N THR A 331 -2.07 -7.82 -13.32
CA THR A 331 -1.71 -6.51 -13.90
C THR A 331 -0.29 -6.51 -14.47
N ILE A 332 0.68 -7.01 -13.69
CA ILE A 332 2.08 -7.13 -14.14
C ILE A 332 2.16 -8.11 -15.31
N SER A 333 1.61 -9.32 -15.15
CA SER A 333 1.57 -10.34 -16.21
C SER A 333 1.10 -9.80 -17.56
N GLN A 334 -0.03 -9.09 -17.59
CA GLN A 334 -0.61 -8.53 -18.82
C GLN A 334 0.23 -7.41 -19.41
N ILE A 335 0.87 -6.58 -18.59
CA ILE A 335 1.80 -5.54 -19.06
C ILE A 335 3.04 -6.18 -19.73
N LEU A 336 3.53 -7.28 -19.15
CA LEU A 336 4.69 -8.02 -19.65
C LEU A 336 4.38 -8.87 -20.88
N ALA A 337 3.12 -9.23 -21.10
CA ALA A 337 2.67 -9.98 -22.27
C ALA A 337 3.12 -9.38 -23.60
N SER A 338 3.22 -8.04 -23.67
CA SER A 338 3.66 -7.31 -24.87
C SER A 338 5.15 -7.44 -25.19
N VAL A 339 5.96 -7.95 -24.27
CA VAL A 339 7.42 -8.10 -24.41
C VAL A 339 7.91 -9.50 -24.08
N ALA A 340 7.03 -10.48 -23.85
CA ALA A 340 7.37 -11.85 -23.51
C ALA A 340 6.75 -12.85 -24.49
N LYS A 341 7.38 -14.02 -24.66
CA LYS A 341 6.79 -15.12 -25.43
C LYS A 341 5.54 -15.65 -24.73
N LYS A 342 5.68 -15.92 -23.42
CA LYS A 342 4.63 -16.43 -22.54
C LYS A 342 4.84 -15.88 -21.14
N VAL A 343 3.76 -15.56 -20.44
CA VAL A 343 3.79 -15.18 -19.03
C VAL A 343 2.93 -16.14 -18.22
N ILE A 344 3.48 -16.71 -17.15
CA ILE A 344 2.75 -17.57 -16.21
C ILE A 344 2.63 -16.83 -14.88
N GLY A 345 1.42 -16.39 -14.56
CA GLY A 345 1.07 -15.77 -13.29
C GLY A 345 0.66 -16.83 -12.25
N VAL A 346 1.21 -16.75 -11.04
CA VAL A 346 0.84 -17.61 -9.91
C VAL A 346 0.30 -16.76 -8.78
N GLU A 347 -0.94 -17.04 -8.36
CA GLU A 347 -1.62 -16.30 -7.29
C GLU A 347 -2.42 -17.27 -6.41
N ILE A 348 -2.40 -17.06 -5.09
CA ILE A 348 -3.07 -17.96 -4.13
C ILE A 348 -4.57 -17.71 -4.05
N VAL A 349 -5.02 -16.50 -4.36
CA VAL A 349 -6.44 -16.10 -4.35
C VAL A 349 -7.09 -16.45 -5.69
N GLU A 350 -7.97 -17.46 -5.67
CA GLU A 350 -8.65 -17.96 -6.87
C GLU A 350 -9.48 -16.89 -7.58
N GLU A 351 -10.17 -16.03 -6.82
CA GLU A 351 -10.96 -14.93 -7.38
C GLU A 351 -10.09 -13.89 -8.10
N ALA A 352 -8.83 -13.72 -7.67
CA ALA A 352 -7.88 -12.83 -8.34
C ALA A 352 -7.38 -13.45 -9.66
N VAL A 353 -7.21 -14.78 -9.69
CA VAL A 353 -6.87 -15.53 -10.90
C VAL A 353 -7.98 -15.49 -11.93
N GLU A 354 -9.25 -15.66 -11.53
CA GLU A 354 -10.37 -15.52 -12.47
C GLU A 354 -10.47 -14.10 -13.01
N ALA A 355 -10.32 -13.09 -12.16
CA ALA A 355 -10.25 -11.70 -12.61
C ALA A 355 -9.08 -11.46 -13.58
N ALA A 356 -7.93 -12.11 -13.37
CA ALA A 356 -6.79 -12.02 -14.28
C ALA A 356 -7.09 -12.62 -15.66
N ARG A 357 -7.78 -13.77 -15.71
CA ARG A 357 -8.23 -14.40 -16.95
C ARG A 357 -9.27 -13.55 -17.69
N GLU A 358 -10.26 -13.01 -16.99
CA GLU A 358 -11.25 -12.09 -17.56
C GLU A 358 -10.57 -10.86 -18.18
N ASN A 359 -9.67 -10.21 -17.42
CA ASN A 359 -8.95 -9.03 -17.88
C ASN A 359 -8.03 -9.34 -19.08
N ALA A 360 -7.32 -10.47 -19.07
CA ALA A 360 -6.48 -10.87 -20.20
C ALA A 360 -7.30 -11.11 -21.48
N ALA A 361 -8.46 -11.78 -21.35
CA ALA A 361 -9.38 -12.00 -22.47
C ALA A 361 -9.92 -10.67 -23.02
N GLU A 362 -10.35 -9.75 -22.15
CA GLU A 362 -10.83 -8.41 -22.52
C GLU A 362 -9.76 -7.57 -23.24
N ASN A 363 -8.50 -7.72 -22.83
CA ASN A 363 -7.36 -7.06 -23.48
C ASN A 363 -6.84 -7.79 -24.73
N GLY A 364 -7.45 -8.93 -25.11
CA GLY A 364 -6.99 -9.74 -26.26
C GLY A 364 -5.61 -10.37 -26.06
N ILE A 365 -5.20 -10.60 -24.81
CA ILE A 365 -3.89 -11.16 -24.45
C ILE A 365 -4.01 -12.69 -24.39
N GLY A 366 -3.45 -13.37 -25.41
CA GLY A 366 -3.48 -14.83 -25.53
C GLY A 366 -2.25 -15.57 -24.99
N ASN A 367 -1.20 -14.86 -24.58
CA ASN A 367 0.06 -15.45 -24.12
C ASN A 367 0.28 -15.32 -22.59
N CYS A 368 -0.78 -15.04 -21.83
CA CYS A 368 -0.78 -15.14 -20.37
C CYS A 368 -1.53 -16.40 -19.91
N GLU A 369 -0.94 -17.12 -18.96
CA GLU A 369 -1.55 -18.23 -18.24
C GLU A 369 -1.59 -17.89 -16.75
N PHE A 370 -2.69 -18.19 -16.06
CA PHE A 370 -2.84 -17.90 -14.63
C PHE A 370 -3.20 -19.15 -13.85
N ILE A 371 -2.40 -19.45 -12.83
CA ILE A 371 -2.52 -20.64 -11.98
C ILE A 371 -2.89 -20.22 -10.56
N ALA A 372 -4.02 -20.74 -10.08
CA ALA A 372 -4.46 -20.55 -8.70
C ALA A 372 -3.75 -21.56 -7.78
N GLY A 373 -2.96 -21.05 -6.83
CA GLY A 373 -2.31 -21.87 -5.83
C GLY A 373 -1.19 -21.18 -5.06
N ASP A 374 -0.80 -21.82 -3.95
CA ASP A 374 0.39 -21.39 -3.20
C ASP A 374 1.63 -21.55 -4.08
N VAL A 375 2.40 -20.46 -4.28
CA VAL A 375 3.67 -20.47 -5.02
C VAL A 375 4.56 -21.64 -4.60
N LEU A 376 4.62 -21.97 -3.30
CA LEU A 376 5.40 -23.11 -2.83
C LEU A 376 5.00 -24.44 -3.48
N LYS A 377 3.70 -24.67 -3.69
CA LYS A 377 3.17 -25.91 -4.27
C LYS A 377 3.22 -25.86 -5.80
N VAL A 378 2.76 -24.75 -6.37
CA VAL A 378 2.67 -24.58 -7.82
C VAL A 378 4.03 -24.71 -8.50
N LEU A 379 5.11 -24.22 -7.88
CA LEU A 379 6.46 -24.38 -8.44
C LEU A 379 6.92 -25.87 -8.55
N ASP A 380 6.30 -26.81 -7.85
CA ASP A 380 6.58 -28.26 -8.04
C ASP A 380 5.79 -28.86 -9.21
N GLU A 381 4.70 -28.23 -9.61
CA GLU A 381 3.73 -28.76 -10.58
C GLU A 381 3.93 -28.19 -11.99
N ILE A 382 4.52 -26.99 -12.11
CA ILE A 382 4.79 -26.38 -13.41
C ILE A 382 5.95 -27.13 -14.10
N GLU A 383 5.66 -27.79 -15.22
CA GLU A 383 6.67 -28.47 -16.06
C GLU A 383 7.54 -27.48 -16.87
N GLU A 384 6.96 -26.33 -17.23
CA GLU A 384 7.65 -25.28 -17.99
C GLU A 384 8.69 -24.59 -17.10
N LYS A 385 9.81 -24.17 -17.70
CA LYS A 385 10.87 -23.46 -16.98
C LYS A 385 10.87 -21.98 -17.36
N PRO A 386 10.98 -21.06 -16.39
CA PRO A 386 11.12 -19.64 -16.68
C PRO A 386 12.53 -19.34 -17.18
N ASP A 387 12.62 -18.38 -18.09
CA ASP A 387 13.86 -17.67 -18.42
C ASP A 387 14.06 -16.45 -17.51
N PHE A 388 12.96 -15.89 -17.00
CA PHE A 388 12.93 -14.72 -16.14
C PHE A 388 11.86 -14.85 -15.05
N ILE A 389 12.13 -14.33 -13.85
CA ILE A 389 11.15 -14.32 -12.75
C ILE A 389 10.89 -12.88 -12.29
N VAL A 390 9.61 -12.53 -12.16
CA VAL A 390 9.13 -11.33 -11.48
C VAL A 390 8.49 -11.73 -10.16
N LEU A 391 8.84 -11.01 -9.10
CA LEU A 391 8.37 -11.25 -7.73
C LEU A 391 7.68 -9.97 -7.24
N ASP A 392 6.40 -10.04 -6.89
CA ASP A 392 5.69 -8.98 -6.14
C ASP A 392 5.03 -9.54 -4.87
N PRO A 393 5.83 -10.07 -3.92
CA PRO A 393 5.31 -10.80 -2.77
C PRO A 393 4.54 -9.89 -1.80
N PRO A 394 3.72 -10.50 -0.91
CA PRO A 394 3.04 -9.77 0.15
C PRO A 394 4.03 -9.06 1.08
N ARG A 395 3.50 -8.20 1.97
CA ARG A 395 4.32 -7.41 2.91
C ARG A 395 5.31 -8.24 3.73
N ASP A 396 5.05 -9.51 4.01
CA ASP A 396 5.98 -10.34 4.78
C ASP A 396 7.16 -10.90 3.96
N GLY A 397 7.23 -10.57 2.67
CA GLY A 397 8.24 -11.01 1.72
C GLY A 397 7.95 -12.42 1.23
N ILE A 398 8.96 -13.04 0.63
CA ILE A 398 8.85 -14.40 0.10
C ILE A 398 8.80 -15.38 1.26
N HIS A 399 7.91 -16.37 1.17
CA HIS A 399 7.84 -17.41 2.18
C HIS A 399 9.18 -18.17 2.25
N PRO A 400 9.76 -18.42 3.44
CA PRO A 400 11.10 -19.03 3.57
C PRO A 400 11.27 -20.39 2.89
N LYS A 401 10.18 -21.14 2.72
CA LYS A 401 10.19 -22.43 1.98
C LYS A 401 10.09 -22.27 0.46
N ALA A 402 9.50 -21.18 -0.03
CA ALA A 402 9.35 -20.92 -1.46
C ALA A 402 10.64 -20.36 -2.06
N LEU A 403 11.37 -19.54 -1.31
CA LEU A 403 12.60 -18.89 -1.77
C LEU A 403 13.66 -19.88 -2.30
N PRO A 404 14.00 -21.00 -1.62
CA PRO A 404 14.91 -22.00 -2.17
C PRO A 404 14.45 -22.59 -3.50
N LYS A 405 13.14 -22.79 -3.72
CA LYS A 405 12.61 -23.31 -4.99
C LYS A 405 12.74 -22.30 -6.12
N ILE A 406 12.45 -21.04 -5.84
CA ILE A 406 12.66 -19.94 -6.79
C ILE A 406 14.13 -19.88 -7.22
N LEU A 407 15.05 -20.00 -6.26
CA LEU A 407 16.49 -20.00 -6.52
C LEU A 407 16.95 -21.22 -7.34
N GLN A 408 16.30 -22.38 -7.21
CA GLN A 408 16.64 -23.61 -7.95
C GLN A 408 16.40 -23.51 -9.46
N TYR A 409 15.46 -22.68 -9.92
CA TYR A 409 15.33 -22.40 -11.36
C TYR A 409 16.61 -21.79 -11.93
N GLY A 410 17.33 -21.03 -11.10
CA GLY A 410 18.65 -20.52 -11.46
C GLY A 410 18.64 -19.60 -12.66
N VAL A 411 17.54 -18.84 -12.85
CA VAL A 411 17.37 -17.85 -13.92
C VAL A 411 18.50 -16.83 -13.92
N GLU A 412 18.88 -16.34 -15.10
CA GLU A 412 19.99 -15.39 -15.23
C GLU A 412 19.64 -14.04 -14.59
N HIS A 413 18.41 -13.58 -14.77
CA HIS A 413 17.91 -12.32 -14.24
C HIS A 413 16.54 -12.48 -13.59
N LEU A 414 16.28 -11.68 -12.56
CA LEU A 414 14.97 -11.57 -11.93
C LEU A 414 14.72 -10.16 -11.40
N VAL A 415 13.44 -9.78 -11.34
CA VAL A 415 13.00 -8.50 -10.78
C VAL A 415 12.17 -8.76 -9.53
N TYR A 416 12.53 -8.05 -8.45
CA TYR A 416 11.79 -8.05 -7.19
C TYR A 416 11.16 -6.67 -6.98
N ILE A 417 9.84 -6.62 -6.94
CA ILE A 417 9.02 -5.46 -6.55
C ILE A 417 8.56 -5.64 -5.10
N SER A 418 8.71 -4.61 -4.27
CA SER A 418 8.42 -4.70 -2.84
C SER A 418 7.84 -3.42 -2.26
N CYS A 419 6.66 -3.56 -1.63
CA CYS A 419 6.02 -2.53 -0.82
C CYS A 419 6.57 -2.44 0.63
N LYS A 420 7.42 -3.37 1.04
CA LYS A 420 8.07 -3.37 2.37
C LYS A 420 9.58 -3.67 2.27
N PRO A 421 10.40 -2.62 2.07
CA PRO A 421 11.86 -2.69 2.00
C PRO A 421 12.57 -3.51 3.09
N THR A 422 12.04 -3.61 4.32
CA THR A 422 12.69 -4.47 5.34
C THR A 422 12.57 -5.96 5.04
N SER A 423 11.48 -6.41 4.40
CA SER A 423 11.36 -7.81 3.96
C SER A 423 12.25 -8.07 2.76
N LEU A 424 12.27 -7.14 1.78
CA LEU A 424 13.21 -7.18 0.66
C LEU A 424 14.66 -7.30 1.14
N ALA A 425 15.11 -6.43 2.06
CA ALA A 425 16.46 -6.46 2.59
C ALA A 425 16.83 -7.82 3.22
N ARG A 426 15.89 -8.46 3.92
CA ARG A 426 16.08 -9.83 4.47
C ARG A 426 16.20 -10.86 3.34
N ASP A 427 15.33 -10.78 2.35
CA ASP A 427 15.27 -11.77 1.27
C ASP A 427 16.50 -11.64 0.34
N LEU A 428 17.02 -10.42 0.14
CA LEU A 428 18.26 -10.17 -0.60
C LEU A 428 19.46 -10.91 0.00
N GLU A 429 19.61 -10.97 1.32
CA GLU A 429 20.72 -11.73 1.95
C GLU A 429 20.73 -13.20 1.50
N MET A 430 19.55 -13.79 1.32
CA MET A 430 19.42 -15.17 0.82
C MET A 430 19.71 -15.28 -0.68
N PHE A 431 19.29 -14.30 -1.50
CA PHE A 431 19.66 -14.25 -2.92
C PHE A 431 21.19 -14.15 -3.10
N LEU A 432 21.83 -13.26 -2.35
CA LEU A 432 23.29 -13.07 -2.38
C LEU A 432 24.05 -14.34 -1.97
N ALA A 433 23.58 -15.00 -0.90
CA ALA A 433 24.15 -16.28 -0.44
C ALA A 433 24.00 -17.42 -1.48
N ASN A 434 23.06 -17.30 -2.42
CA ASN A 434 22.81 -18.29 -3.47
C ASN A 434 23.30 -17.82 -4.85
N GLY A 435 24.31 -16.94 -4.87
CA GLY A 435 25.03 -16.59 -6.09
C GLY A 435 24.35 -15.54 -6.96
N TYR A 436 23.30 -14.86 -6.48
CA TYR A 436 22.80 -13.67 -7.14
C TYR A 436 23.58 -12.42 -6.69
N ARG A 437 23.46 -11.34 -7.45
CA ARG A 437 23.86 -9.99 -7.09
C ARG A 437 22.76 -9.01 -7.47
N VAL A 438 22.62 -7.96 -6.69
CA VAL A 438 21.78 -6.81 -7.04
C VAL A 438 22.52 -5.97 -8.09
N GLU A 439 21.93 -5.75 -9.25
CA GLU A 439 22.53 -4.87 -10.26
C GLU A 439 22.04 -3.44 -10.10
N ARG A 440 20.71 -3.29 -10.05
CA ARG A 440 20.05 -2.00 -10.07
C ARG A 440 18.91 -1.97 -9.06
N CYS A 441 18.74 -0.83 -8.41
CA CYS A 441 17.65 -0.58 -7.48
C CYS A 441 17.06 0.79 -7.73
N VAL A 442 15.73 0.88 -7.72
CA VAL A 442 15.01 2.15 -7.81
C VAL A 442 13.79 2.14 -6.92
N CYS A 443 13.52 3.28 -6.30
CA CYS A 443 12.31 3.49 -5.53
C CYS A 443 11.25 4.21 -6.37
N VAL A 444 9.98 3.88 -6.15
CA VAL A 444 8.83 4.60 -6.70
C VAL A 444 7.95 5.06 -5.54
N ASP A 445 7.67 6.35 -5.49
CA ASP A 445 6.78 6.92 -4.48
C ASP A 445 5.32 6.69 -4.85
N GLN A 446 4.86 5.46 -4.67
CA GLN A 446 3.46 5.08 -4.89
C GLN A 446 2.48 5.78 -3.92
N PHE A 447 3.00 6.27 -2.78
CA PHE A 447 2.22 6.80 -1.67
C PHE A 447 2.78 8.12 -1.15
N ALA A 448 2.65 9.17 -1.97
CA ALA A 448 3.03 10.53 -1.60
C ALA A 448 2.36 10.96 -0.27
N GLN A 449 3.06 11.82 0.49
CA GLN A 449 2.70 12.28 1.84
C GLN A 449 2.71 11.20 2.95
N THR A 450 3.00 9.93 2.62
CA THR A 450 3.08 8.81 3.58
C THR A 450 4.51 8.33 3.78
N VAL A 451 4.69 7.35 4.68
CA VAL A 451 5.98 6.69 4.96
C VAL A 451 6.33 5.57 3.97
N HIS A 452 5.38 5.19 3.09
CA HIS A 452 5.52 4.02 2.23
C HIS A 452 6.25 4.37 0.92
N VAL A 453 6.96 3.37 0.39
CA VAL A 453 7.77 3.43 -0.83
C VAL A 453 7.73 2.05 -1.46
N GLU A 454 7.51 1.98 -2.76
CA GLU A 454 7.71 0.77 -3.56
C GLU A 454 9.17 0.70 -4.00
N THR A 455 9.78 -0.48 -3.97
CA THR A 455 11.17 -0.68 -4.38
C THR A 455 11.26 -1.77 -5.43
N ILE A 456 11.94 -1.49 -6.54
CA ILE A 456 12.21 -2.43 -7.62
C ILE A 456 13.71 -2.74 -7.62
N VAL A 457 14.05 -4.02 -7.55
CA VAL A 457 15.44 -4.51 -7.62
C VAL A 457 15.58 -5.46 -8.78
N LEU A 458 16.53 -5.18 -9.68
CA LEU A 458 17.02 -6.12 -10.68
C LEU A 458 18.17 -6.90 -10.06
N MET A 459 18.06 -8.23 -10.10
CA MET A 459 19.12 -9.14 -9.70
C MET A 459 19.60 -9.97 -10.87
N GLN A 460 20.89 -10.28 -10.85
CA GLN A 460 21.55 -11.14 -11.83
C GLN A 460 22.25 -12.29 -11.10
N LYS A 461 22.18 -13.49 -11.66
CA LYS A 461 22.96 -14.63 -11.20
C LYS A 461 24.42 -14.44 -11.62
N LYS A 462 25.35 -14.53 -10.68
CA LYS A 462 26.79 -14.49 -10.98
C LYS A 462 27.11 -15.69 -11.88
N ASN A 463 27.56 -15.41 -13.09
CA ASN A 463 28.14 -16.43 -13.95
C ASN A 463 29.35 -17.02 -13.21
N SER A 464 29.34 -18.34 -13.02
CA SER A 464 30.44 -19.08 -12.39
C SER A 464 31.70 -19.08 -13.24
#